data_AF-A0AAP0MJE2-F1
#
_entry.id   AF-A0AAP0MJE2-F1
#
_cell.length_a   1.000
_cell.length_b   1.000
_cell.length_c   1.000
_cell.angle_alpha   90.00
_cell.angle_beta   90.00
_cell.angle_gamma   90.00
#
_symmetry.space_group_name_H-M   'P 1'
#
loop_
_entity.id
_entity.type
_entity.pdbx_description
1 polymer ?
#
loop_
_entity_poly.entity_id
_entity_poly.type
_entity_poly.pdbx_seq_one_letter_code
_entity_poly.pdbx_strand_id
1 'polypeptide(L)'
;MDNNNNKLQLLLLSLFLLAITAVHSRSVPDSTPSDLISDGINSNNNHNQRGPQYLLLNPFIKAEEESSSSTCEQTYGFLPCTTTVLGNLFLIIVYGYLMYVAATYLSNGSELLLEILGPGVVGGLFLPILGALPDAMLILVSGLSGTKETAQSQVSVGMGLLAGSTVMLSTVIWGTCVVVGKCDLRESDSVAIDGQNTKGLRLTGTGVSTDVWTCYAARIMAISVIPFVVVQLPQMLNSTSGRHLAVLIALILSVSMLISYCLYQVFQPWIQKRRLAFAKHKHVISGILKHLRQRALGRLLTDSGEPNIDVIKKLFDAIDENKDECLSASELKALIIGIRFEEIDLDQDDAVSKVLGDFDTSNDSHIDIKEFINGLEKWLNEAMQARTGSADPGPHTMKFLDDFHLQTKREHALLGAGEESDEVAEGVENPKWVSFKAVLMLLIGTIIAAAFADPLVDAVDNFSAATSIPSFFISFIALPFATNSSEAVSAIIFASRKKIRTASLTFSELYGAVTMNNILCLSVFLALVYARGLTWDFSSEVLVILIVCLVMGAFASFRTNFPLWTCSIAYALYPFSLALVYVLDYFFGWS
;
A
#
# COMPACT_ATOMS: atom_id res chain seq x y z
N MET A 1 12.15 -21.29 4.94
CA MET A 1 11.93 -20.75 6.30
C MET A 1 10.60 -21.21 6.92
N ASP A 2 9.82 -22.05 6.23
CA ASP A 2 8.46 -22.43 6.65
C ASP A 2 8.39 -23.38 7.86
N ASN A 3 9.44 -24.17 8.08
CA ASN A 3 9.42 -25.19 9.14
C ASN A 3 9.63 -24.60 10.56
N ASN A 4 10.13 -23.36 10.68
CA ASN A 4 10.26 -22.69 11.98
C ASN A 4 8.98 -21.94 12.38
N ASN A 5 8.24 -21.39 11.41
CA ASN A 5 6.96 -20.73 11.68
C ASN A 5 5.90 -21.73 12.17
N ASN A 6 5.88 -22.95 11.60
CA ASN A 6 4.97 -24.01 12.06
C ASN A 6 5.31 -24.48 13.48
N LYS A 7 6.59 -24.50 13.87
CA LYS A 7 7.01 -24.85 15.23
C LYS A 7 6.67 -23.76 16.24
N LEU A 8 6.80 -22.48 15.86
CA LEU A 8 6.40 -21.36 16.70
C LEU A 8 4.88 -21.30 16.87
N GLN A 9 4.12 -21.55 15.81
CA GLN A 9 2.66 -21.67 15.86
C GLN A 9 2.22 -22.85 16.74
N LEU A 10 2.87 -24.01 16.64
CA LEU A 10 2.57 -25.17 17.49
C LEU A 10 2.93 -24.91 18.96
N LEU A 11 3.99 -24.15 19.21
CA LEU A 11 4.44 -23.76 20.56
C LEU A 11 3.52 -22.70 21.17
N LEU A 12 3.01 -21.77 20.37
CA LEU A 12 2.00 -20.79 20.79
C LEU A 12 0.63 -21.45 21.01
N LEU A 13 0.25 -22.42 20.17
CA LEU A 13 -0.98 -23.20 20.34
C LEU A 13 -0.90 -24.09 21.59
N SER A 14 0.28 -24.65 21.90
CA SER A 14 0.49 -25.43 23.11
C SER A 14 0.55 -24.54 24.36
N LEU A 15 1.13 -23.34 24.27
CA LEU A 15 1.05 -22.31 25.33
C LEU A 15 -0.38 -21.81 25.55
N PHE A 16 -1.17 -21.66 24.48
CA PHE A 16 -2.58 -21.30 24.55
C PHE A 16 -3.41 -22.43 25.21
N LEU A 17 -3.18 -23.69 24.84
CA LEU A 17 -3.80 -24.85 25.48
C LEU A 17 -3.37 -25.01 26.96
N LEU A 18 -2.12 -24.70 27.30
CA LEU A 18 -1.63 -24.68 28.68
C LEU A 18 -2.26 -23.54 29.48
N ALA A 19 -2.47 -22.37 28.88
CA ALA A 19 -3.17 -21.24 29.51
C ALA A 19 -4.64 -21.58 29.80
N ILE A 20 -5.31 -22.37 28.95
CA ILE A 20 -6.67 -22.87 29.21
C ILE A 20 -6.71 -23.77 30.47
N THR A 21 -5.64 -24.52 30.75
CA THR A 21 -5.55 -25.35 31.98
C THR A 21 -5.21 -24.56 33.25
N ALA A 22 -4.66 -23.35 33.12
CA ALA A 22 -4.32 -22.47 34.24
C ALA A 22 -5.50 -21.56 34.66
N VAL A 23 -6.55 -21.46 33.83
CA VAL A 23 -7.78 -20.75 34.15
C VAL A 23 -8.75 -21.72 34.84
N HIS A 24 -9.01 -21.50 36.13
CA HIS A 24 -10.06 -22.23 36.84
C HIS A 24 -11.43 -21.80 36.29
N SER A 25 -12.03 -22.64 35.46
CA SER A 25 -13.44 -22.53 35.10
C SER A 25 -14.29 -22.99 36.28
N ARG A 26 -14.95 -22.04 36.95
CA ARG A 26 -16.01 -22.37 37.90
C ARG A 26 -17.28 -22.64 37.10
N SER A 27 -17.58 -23.92 36.87
CA SER A 27 -18.87 -24.33 36.31
C SER A 27 -19.96 -24.03 37.34
N VAL A 28 -20.84 -23.07 37.04
CA VAL A 28 -22.09 -22.86 37.80
C VAL A 28 -23.09 -23.85 37.22
N PRO A 29 -23.65 -24.80 38.00
CA PRO A 29 -24.76 -25.60 37.52
C PRO A 29 -26.00 -24.70 37.43
N ASP A 30 -26.65 -24.70 36.27
CA ASP A 30 -27.96 -24.09 36.03
C ASP A 30 -28.95 -24.57 37.09
N SER A 31 -29.37 -23.67 37.99
CA SER A 31 -30.59 -23.86 38.77
C SER A 31 -31.74 -23.20 38.00
N THR A 32 -32.47 -23.98 37.21
CA THR A 32 -33.78 -23.61 36.69
C THR A 32 -34.75 -23.36 37.85
N PRO A 33 -35.55 -22.28 37.85
CA PRO A 33 -36.59 -22.08 38.83
C PRO A 33 -37.84 -22.86 38.39
N SER A 34 -37.93 -24.13 38.78
CA SER A 34 -39.19 -24.89 38.67
C SER A 34 -39.82 -25.00 40.05
N ASP A 35 -40.97 -24.34 40.19
CA ASP A 35 -42.02 -24.50 41.20
C ASP A 35 -41.81 -25.64 42.21
N LEU A 36 -41.51 -25.28 43.46
CA LEU A 36 -41.59 -26.21 44.59
C LEU A 36 -42.92 -26.02 45.31
N ILE A 37 -43.85 -26.91 44.96
CA ILE A 37 -44.95 -27.36 45.80
C ILE A 37 -44.35 -27.87 47.11
N SER A 38 -44.86 -27.34 48.22
CA SER A 38 -44.56 -27.74 49.58
C SER A 38 -45.41 -28.95 49.97
N ASP A 39 -44.77 -30.09 50.25
CA ASP A 39 -45.29 -31.10 51.16
C ASP A 39 -44.21 -31.54 52.16
N GLY A 40 -44.42 -31.20 53.43
CA GLY A 40 -43.52 -31.60 54.50
C GLY A 40 -43.67 -33.06 54.87
N ILE A 41 -42.59 -33.68 55.38
CA ILE A 41 -42.59 -34.71 56.43
C ILE A 41 -41.16 -34.91 56.98
N ASN A 42 -41.02 -34.52 58.24
CA ASN A 42 -40.26 -35.07 59.37
C ASN A 42 -39.17 -36.18 59.22
N SER A 43 -38.11 -35.97 60.03
CA SER A 43 -37.46 -36.92 60.98
C SER A 43 -36.05 -37.48 60.67
N ASN A 44 -35.10 -37.02 61.50
CA ASN A 44 -34.08 -37.79 62.24
C ASN A 44 -33.80 -39.25 61.82
N ASN A 45 -32.55 -39.57 61.44
CA ASN A 45 -31.57 -40.24 62.30
C ASN A 45 -30.33 -40.75 61.54
N ASN A 46 -29.20 -40.70 62.26
CA ASN A 46 -27.89 -41.30 62.03
C ASN A 46 -27.87 -42.68 61.33
N HIS A 47 -26.97 -42.86 60.35
CA HIS A 47 -25.87 -43.85 60.42
C HIS A 47 -24.86 -43.78 59.26
N ASN A 48 -23.59 -43.61 59.65
CA ASN A 48 -22.33 -44.07 59.05
C ASN A 48 -22.34 -44.69 57.64
N GLN A 49 -21.64 -44.06 56.70
CA GLN A 49 -20.77 -44.77 55.76
C GLN A 49 -19.49 -43.96 55.46
N ARG A 50 -18.36 -44.63 55.64
CA ARG A 50 -16.98 -44.17 55.44
C ARG A 50 -16.72 -43.82 53.97
N GLY A 51 -16.13 -42.65 53.72
CA GLY A 51 -15.34 -42.31 52.53
C GLY A 51 -14.05 -41.59 52.96
N PRO A 52 -12.90 -41.84 52.31
CA PRO A 52 -11.59 -41.50 52.87
C PRO A 52 -11.27 -40.00 52.80
N GLN A 53 -10.49 -39.57 53.78
CA GLN A 53 -9.84 -38.27 53.87
C GLN A 53 -8.90 -38.03 52.68
N TYR A 54 -9.06 -36.91 51.99
CA TYR A 54 -7.97 -36.25 51.28
C TYR A 54 -7.99 -34.76 51.64
N LEU A 55 -6.98 -34.37 52.43
CA LEU A 55 -6.38 -33.04 52.56
C LEU A 55 -7.31 -31.81 52.46
N LEU A 56 -7.83 -31.44 53.63
CA LEU A 56 -8.26 -30.09 53.95
C LEU A 56 -7.00 -29.21 54.08
N LEU A 57 -6.72 -28.37 53.07
CA LEU A 57 -5.87 -27.19 53.28
C LEU A 57 -6.79 -26.01 53.57
N ASN A 58 -6.72 -25.55 54.82
CA ASN A 58 -7.53 -24.47 55.36
C ASN A 58 -7.15 -23.13 54.69
N PRO A 59 -8.12 -22.24 54.41
CA PRO A 59 -7.87 -20.92 53.85
C PRO A 59 -7.44 -19.94 54.96
N PHE A 60 -6.17 -19.56 54.95
CA PHE A 60 -5.67 -18.33 55.56
C PHE A 60 -4.91 -17.65 54.43
N ILE A 61 -5.42 -16.59 53.81
CA ILE A 61 -5.44 -15.23 54.35
C ILE A 61 -6.78 -14.56 54.04
N LYS A 62 -7.50 -14.16 55.09
CA LYS A 62 -8.48 -13.09 55.07
C LYS A 62 -7.70 -11.78 55.09
N ALA A 63 -7.88 -10.94 54.08
CA ALA A 63 -7.72 -9.49 54.19
C ALA A 63 -8.74 -8.83 53.25
N GLU A 64 -9.77 -8.29 53.89
CA GLU A 64 -10.64 -7.19 53.45
C GLU A 64 -11.63 -7.44 52.29
N GLU A 65 -12.85 -7.80 52.71
CA GLU A 65 -14.09 -7.35 52.09
C GLU A 65 -14.18 -5.81 52.15
N GLU A 66 -14.36 -5.18 50.99
CA GLU A 66 -15.18 -3.99 50.69
C GLU A 66 -14.59 -3.19 49.50
N SER A 67 -14.78 -3.72 48.30
CA SER A 67 -14.83 -2.89 47.09
C SER A 67 -15.72 -3.60 46.08
N SER A 68 -16.78 -2.92 45.64
CA SER A 68 -17.66 -3.32 44.54
C SER A 68 -16.88 -4.05 43.44
N SER A 69 -17.09 -5.35 43.31
CA SER A 69 -16.46 -6.15 42.27
C SER A 69 -16.88 -5.61 40.91
N SER A 70 -15.98 -4.93 40.21
CA SER A 70 -16.13 -4.57 38.80
C SER A 70 -16.23 -5.87 38.00
N THR A 71 -17.44 -6.31 37.70
CA THR A 71 -17.69 -7.50 36.89
C THR A 71 -17.13 -7.25 35.49
N CYS A 72 -16.15 -8.05 35.07
CA CYS A 72 -15.58 -7.98 33.73
C CYS A 72 -16.55 -8.66 32.75
N GLU A 73 -17.11 -7.90 31.82
CA GLU A 73 -18.05 -8.44 30.83
C GLU A 73 -17.30 -9.17 29.70
N GLN A 74 -17.69 -10.41 29.42
CA GLN A 74 -17.08 -11.22 28.38
C GLN A 74 -17.68 -10.83 27.02
N THR A 75 -16.85 -10.37 26.08
CA THR A 75 -17.26 -9.84 24.75
C THR A 75 -18.28 -10.74 24.02
N TYR A 76 -18.06 -12.05 24.02
CA TYR A 76 -18.99 -13.03 23.42
C TYR A 76 -19.54 -14.06 24.42
N GLY A 77 -19.38 -13.82 25.73
CA GLY A 77 -19.83 -14.75 26.78
C GLY A 77 -18.98 -16.03 26.95
N PHE A 78 -17.89 -16.18 26.19
CA PHE A 78 -16.95 -17.30 26.35
C PHE A 78 -15.48 -16.89 26.27
N LEU A 79 -15.18 -15.71 25.72
CA LEU A 79 -13.80 -15.20 25.64
C LEU A 79 -13.35 -14.67 27.00
N PRO A 80 -12.06 -14.84 27.35
CA PRO A 80 -11.52 -14.42 28.64
C PRO A 80 -11.60 -12.90 28.81
N CYS A 81 -12.04 -12.47 30.00
CA CYS A 81 -12.04 -11.07 30.43
C CYS A 81 -11.25 -10.94 31.73
N THR A 82 -10.55 -9.83 31.92
CA THR A 82 -9.82 -9.54 33.16
C THR A 82 -9.82 -8.04 33.47
N THR A 83 -9.80 -7.72 34.76
CA THR A 83 -9.68 -6.33 35.25
C THR A 83 -8.24 -6.00 35.67
N THR A 84 -7.33 -6.98 35.59
CA THR A 84 -5.95 -6.82 36.03
C THR A 84 -5.09 -6.26 34.88
N VAL A 85 -4.16 -5.38 35.21
CA VAL A 85 -3.21 -4.79 34.22
C VAL A 85 -2.47 -5.89 33.44
N LEU A 86 -1.92 -6.88 34.14
CA LEU A 86 -1.14 -7.96 33.52
C LEU A 86 -2.02 -8.88 32.65
N GLY A 87 -3.25 -9.15 33.10
CA GLY A 87 -4.20 -9.93 32.31
C GLY A 87 -4.58 -9.20 31.02
N ASN A 88 -4.90 -7.91 31.09
CA ASN A 88 -5.28 -7.13 29.91
C ASN A 88 -4.11 -6.97 28.94
N LEU A 89 -2.88 -6.80 29.45
CA LEU A 89 -1.69 -6.82 28.62
C LEU A 89 -1.52 -8.16 27.89
N PHE A 90 -1.75 -9.28 28.58
CA PHE A 90 -1.71 -10.61 27.96
C PHE A 90 -2.78 -10.74 26.86
N LEU A 91 -4.01 -10.29 27.11
CA LEU A 91 -5.09 -10.31 26.12
C LEU A 91 -4.77 -9.43 24.90
N ILE A 92 -4.25 -8.22 25.10
CA ILE A 92 -3.81 -7.34 24.00
C ILE A 92 -2.75 -8.04 23.16
N ILE A 93 -1.78 -8.72 23.76
CA ILE A 93 -0.74 -9.45 23.03
C ILE A 93 -1.33 -10.62 22.23
N VAL A 94 -2.21 -11.41 22.84
CA VAL A 94 -2.82 -12.58 22.19
C VAL A 94 -3.74 -12.17 21.06
N TYR A 95 -4.68 -11.25 21.30
CA TYR A 95 -5.60 -10.76 20.28
C TYR A 95 -4.87 -9.93 19.21
N GLY A 96 -3.86 -9.15 19.59
CA GLY A 96 -2.96 -8.47 18.65
C GLY A 96 -2.22 -9.43 17.74
N TYR A 97 -1.73 -10.57 18.26
CA TYR A 97 -1.13 -11.62 17.43
C TYR A 97 -2.15 -12.25 16.47
N LEU A 98 -3.39 -12.47 16.89
CA LEU A 98 -4.45 -12.97 16.01
C LEU A 98 -4.80 -11.96 14.91
N MET A 99 -4.82 -10.67 15.22
CA MET A 99 -4.96 -9.60 14.22
C MET A 99 -3.79 -9.57 13.24
N TYR A 100 -2.55 -9.77 13.72
CA TYR A 100 -1.40 -9.93 12.85
C TYR A 100 -1.53 -11.13 11.91
N VAL A 101 -2.03 -12.27 12.41
CA VAL A 101 -2.33 -13.44 11.58
C VAL A 101 -3.38 -13.10 10.52
N ALA A 102 -4.45 -12.38 10.88
CA ALA A 102 -5.46 -11.91 9.95
C ALA A 102 -4.85 -11.04 8.83
N ALA A 103 -4.06 -10.03 9.21
CA ALA A 103 -3.35 -9.14 8.29
C ALA A 103 -2.40 -9.92 7.36
N THR A 104 -1.70 -10.94 7.88
CA THR A 104 -0.82 -11.81 7.08
C THR A 104 -1.60 -12.64 6.05
N TYR A 105 -2.75 -13.20 6.41
CA TYR A 105 -3.61 -13.92 5.46
C TYR A 105 -4.18 -12.99 4.38
N LEU A 106 -4.59 -11.78 4.77
CA LEU A 106 -5.05 -10.75 3.83
C LEU A 106 -3.93 -10.35 2.86
N SER A 107 -2.73 -10.08 3.37
CA SER A 107 -1.54 -9.74 2.58
C SER A 107 -1.16 -10.85 1.60
N ASN A 108 -0.96 -12.09 2.09
CA ASN A 108 -0.57 -13.22 1.23
C ASN A 108 -1.65 -13.55 0.19
N GLY A 109 -2.92 -13.48 0.57
CA GLY A 109 -4.04 -13.67 -0.37
C GLY A 109 -4.05 -12.60 -1.45
N SER A 110 -3.71 -11.36 -1.10
CA SER A 110 -3.63 -10.24 -2.03
C SER A 110 -2.45 -10.35 -2.98
N GLU A 111 -1.28 -10.82 -2.52
CA GLU A 111 -0.10 -11.07 -3.36
C GLU A 111 -0.36 -12.17 -4.39
N LEU A 112 -1.00 -13.28 -3.99
CA LEU A 112 -1.41 -14.33 -4.93
C LEU A 112 -2.40 -13.81 -5.98
N LEU A 113 -3.24 -12.83 -5.62
CA LEU A 113 -4.14 -12.18 -6.57
C LEU A 113 -3.37 -11.31 -7.58
N LEU A 114 -2.25 -10.70 -7.17
CA LEU A 114 -1.37 -9.91 -8.06
C LEU A 114 -0.77 -10.76 -9.17
N GLU A 115 -0.29 -11.96 -8.82
CA GLU A 115 0.33 -12.88 -9.77
C GLU A 115 -0.62 -13.24 -10.91
N ILE A 116 -1.93 -13.26 -10.65
CA ILE A 116 -2.96 -13.65 -11.63
C ILE A 116 -3.50 -12.44 -12.41
N LEU A 117 -3.84 -11.34 -11.73
CA LEU A 117 -4.49 -10.18 -12.36
C LEU A 117 -3.49 -9.13 -12.89
N GLY A 118 -2.20 -9.32 -12.64
CA GLY A 118 -1.12 -8.45 -13.05
C GLY A 118 -0.97 -7.18 -12.20
N PRO A 119 0.16 -6.45 -12.34
CA PRO A 119 0.55 -5.35 -11.45
C PRO A 119 -0.32 -4.10 -11.57
N GLY A 120 -1.24 -4.04 -12.54
CA GLY A 120 -2.04 -2.84 -12.81
C GLY A 120 -3.12 -2.60 -11.76
N VAL A 121 -4.23 -3.33 -11.85
CA VAL A 121 -5.41 -3.09 -10.99
C VAL A 121 -5.16 -3.62 -9.57
N VAL A 122 -4.50 -4.76 -9.42
CA VAL A 122 -4.37 -5.40 -8.10
C VAL A 122 -3.24 -4.77 -7.28
N GLY A 123 -2.12 -4.37 -7.90
CA GLY A 123 -0.99 -3.76 -7.21
C GLY A 123 -1.27 -2.36 -6.70
N GLY A 124 -1.95 -1.55 -7.53
CA GLY A 124 -2.34 -0.20 -7.14
C GLY A 124 -3.51 -0.18 -6.16
N LEU A 125 -4.60 -0.92 -6.44
CA LEU A 125 -5.87 -0.77 -5.73
C LEU A 125 -6.10 -1.80 -4.63
N PHE A 126 -5.95 -3.08 -4.95
CA PHE A 126 -6.35 -4.14 -4.03
C PHE A 126 -5.38 -4.30 -2.85
N LEU A 127 -4.06 -4.20 -3.06
CA LEU A 127 -3.11 -4.29 -1.95
C LEU A 127 -3.34 -3.21 -0.90
N PRO A 128 -3.43 -1.91 -1.26
CA PRO A 128 -3.60 -0.88 -0.24
C PRO A 128 -4.98 -0.92 0.44
N ILE A 129 -6.04 -1.35 -0.27
CA ILE A 129 -7.36 -1.58 0.36
C ILE A 129 -7.29 -2.73 1.36
N LEU A 130 -6.72 -3.87 0.97
CA LEU A 130 -6.66 -5.06 1.81
C LEU A 130 -5.70 -4.88 3.00
N GLY A 131 -4.66 -4.07 2.82
CA GLY A 131 -3.75 -3.62 3.86
C GLY A 131 -4.43 -2.75 4.94
N ALA A 132 -5.25 -1.79 4.52
CA ALA A 132 -6.04 -0.95 5.43
C ALA A 132 -7.30 -1.64 6.01
N LEU A 133 -7.63 -2.85 5.56
CA LEU A 133 -8.88 -3.54 5.93
C LEU A 133 -8.94 -3.93 7.42
N PRO A 134 -7.89 -4.50 8.04
CA PRO A 134 -7.88 -4.77 9.49
C PRO A 134 -8.15 -3.51 10.32
N ASP A 135 -7.55 -2.38 9.94
CA ASP A 135 -7.75 -1.09 10.62
C ASP A 135 -9.19 -0.60 10.48
N ALA A 136 -9.73 -0.65 9.25
CA ALA A 136 -11.12 -0.30 9.00
C ALA A 136 -12.11 -1.19 9.77
N MET A 137 -11.81 -2.49 9.89
CA MET A 137 -12.64 -3.43 10.66
C MET A 137 -12.60 -3.16 12.16
N LEU A 138 -11.42 -2.87 12.72
CA LEU A 138 -11.29 -2.48 14.12
C LEU A 138 -12.08 -1.20 14.42
N ILE A 139 -11.98 -0.18 13.57
CA ILE A 139 -12.78 1.05 13.69
C ILE A 139 -14.27 0.76 13.60
N LEU A 140 -14.68 -0.04 12.61
CA LEU A 140 -16.08 -0.39 12.37
C LEU A 140 -16.70 -1.12 13.57
N VAL A 141 -16.01 -2.13 14.09
CA VAL A 141 -16.46 -2.93 15.23
C VAL A 141 -16.51 -2.08 16.50
N SER A 142 -15.47 -1.27 16.77
CA SER A 142 -15.43 -0.35 17.91
C SER A 142 -16.63 0.63 17.95
N GLY A 143 -17.14 1.05 16.79
CA GLY A 143 -18.28 1.97 16.72
C GLY A 143 -19.65 1.30 16.61
N LEU A 144 -19.70 -0.01 16.26
CA LEU A 144 -20.95 -0.77 16.18
C LEU A 144 -21.30 -1.49 17.48
N SER A 145 -20.31 -1.77 18.33
CA SER A 145 -20.49 -2.49 19.57
C SER A 145 -21.13 -1.64 20.67
N GLY A 146 -22.00 -2.28 21.47
CA GLY A 146 -22.56 -1.74 22.71
C GLY A 146 -23.52 -0.54 22.57
N THR A 147 -23.69 0.17 23.71
CA THR A 147 -24.51 1.39 23.81
C THR A 147 -23.77 2.60 23.24
N LYS A 148 -24.41 3.78 23.18
CA LYS A 148 -23.76 4.99 22.65
C LYS A 148 -22.55 5.39 23.49
N GLU A 149 -22.61 5.17 24.78
CA GLU A 149 -21.57 5.53 25.75
C GLU A 149 -20.35 4.62 25.60
N THR A 150 -20.57 3.30 25.47
CA THR A 150 -19.47 2.35 25.23
C THR A 150 -18.85 2.58 23.86
N ALA A 151 -19.67 2.83 22.83
CA ALA A 151 -19.19 3.16 21.49
C ALA A 151 -18.36 4.45 21.48
N GLN A 152 -18.73 5.49 22.25
CA GLN A 152 -17.90 6.71 22.34
C GLN A 152 -16.52 6.41 22.94
N SER A 153 -16.43 5.59 24.00
CA SER A 153 -15.13 5.17 24.57
C SER A 153 -14.34 4.32 23.58
N GLN A 154 -14.96 3.30 22.99
CA GLN A 154 -14.29 2.37 22.08
C GLN A 154 -13.85 3.03 20.76
N VAL A 155 -14.58 4.03 20.26
CA VAL A 155 -14.21 4.77 19.04
C VAL A 155 -12.91 5.55 19.21
N SER A 156 -12.53 5.94 20.44
CA SER A 156 -11.20 6.51 20.71
C SER A 156 -10.05 5.53 20.44
N VAL A 157 -10.27 4.21 20.66
CA VAL A 157 -9.32 3.15 20.29
C VAL A 157 -9.13 3.15 18.78
N GLY A 158 -10.22 3.23 18.02
CA GLY A 158 -10.22 3.29 16.55
C GLY A 158 -9.51 4.53 16.01
N MET A 159 -9.73 5.71 16.60
CA MET A 159 -9.04 6.94 16.19
C MET A 159 -7.53 6.88 16.51
N GLY A 160 -7.17 6.30 17.66
CA GLY A 160 -5.77 6.10 18.02
C GLY A 160 -5.07 5.11 17.11
N LEU A 161 -5.73 4.02 16.69
CA LEU A 161 -5.22 3.13 15.66
C LEU A 161 -5.01 3.88 14.34
N LEU A 162 -6.00 4.62 13.86
CA LEU A 162 -5.90 5.38 12.61
C LEU A 162 -4.70 6.34 12.61
N ALA A 163 -4.58 7.16 13.66
CA ALA A 163 -3.48 8.10 13.82
C ALA A 163 -2.14 7.37 13.97
N GLY A 164 -2.09 6.33 14.81
CA GLY A 164 -0.90 5.52 15.06
C GLY A 164 -0.39 4.83 13.80
N SER A 165 -1.27 4.21 13.01
CA SER A 165 -0.95 3.55 11.74
C SER A 165 -0.34 4.54 10.75
N THR A 166 -1.00 5.67 10.51
CA THR A 166 -0.51 6.71 9.59
C THR A 166 0.83 7.28 10.03
N VAL A 167 0.99 7.58 11.32
CA VAL A 167 2.24 8.14 11.85
C VAL A 167 3.34 7.08 11.79
N MET A 168 3.10 5.85 12.22
CA MET A 168 4.09 4.77 12.22
C MET A 168 4.61 4.45 10.80
N LEU A 169 3.70 4.34 9.82
CA LEU A 169 4.06 4.12 8.41
C LEU A 169 4.93 5.26 7.87
N SER A 170 4.52 6.51 8.13
CA SER A 170 5.21 7.71 7.64
C SER A 170 6.53 8.01 8.36
N THR A 171 6.81 7.39 9.51
CA THR A 171 7.96 7.72 10.36
C THR A 171 8.89 6.53 10.58
N VAL A 172 8.46 5.57 11.41
CA VAL A 172 9.27 4.42 11.83
C VAL A 172 9.54 3.50 10.65
N ILE A 173 8.51 3.14 9.89
CA ILE A 173 8.66 2.22 8.75
C ILE A 173 9.40 2.93 7.62
N TRP A 174 8.96 4.13 7.24
CA TRP A 174 9.64 4.97 6.24
C TRP A 174 11.13 5.17 6.54
N GLY A 175 11.47 5.55 7.78
CA GLY A 175 12.85 5.75 8.20
C GLY A 175 13.67 4.46 8.16
N THR A 176 13.06 3.33 8.51
CA THR A 176 13.71 2.01 8.45
C THR A 176 13.97 1.58 7.02
N CYS A 177 13.05 1.83 6.10
CA CYS A 177 13.26 1.59 4.66
C CYS A 177 14.43 2.40 4.11
N VAL A 178 14.62 3.66 4.53
CA VAL A 178 15.81 4.46 4.16
C VAL A 178 17.10 3.84 4.71
N VAL A 179 17.11 3.39 5.96
CA VAL A 179 18.30 2.80 6.59
C VAL A 179 18.67 1.47 5.95
N VAL A 180 17.70 0.59 5.72
CA VAL A 180 17.91 -0.76 5.19
C VAL A 180 18.22 -0.72 3.70
N GLY A 181 17.54 0.15 2.94
CA GLY A 181 17.71 0.30 1.49
C GLY A 181 18.91 1.16 1.08
N LYS A 182 19.68 1.72 2.02
CA LYS A 182 20.76 2.66 1.72
C LYS A 182 21.81 2.07 0.77
N CYS A 183 22.16 2.88 -0.22
CA CYS A 183 23.21 2.65 -1.20
C CYS A 183 24.14 3.86 -1.28
N ASP A 184 25.30 3.72 -1.92
CA ASP A 184 26.22 4.83 -2.14
C ASP A 184 25.60 5.83 -3.13
N LEU A 185 25.60 7.11 -2.76
CA LEU A 185 25.13 8.18 -3.64
C LEU A 185 26.24 8.61 -4.60
N ARG A 186 25.88 8.73 -5.88
CA ARG A 186 26.76 9.23 -6.93
C ARG A 186 27.06 10.72 -6.71
N GLU A 187 28.32 11.11 -6.81
CA GLU A 187 28.76 12.49 -6.52
C GLU A 187 28.26 13.52 -7.55
N SER A 188 27.91 13.09 -8.77
CA SER A 188 27.36 13.99 -9.80
C SER A 188 25.91 14.40 -9.53
N ASP A 189 25.03 13.43 -9.31
CA ASP A 189 23.58 13.63 -9.35
C ASP A 189 22.86 13.22 -8.05
N SER A 190 23.62 12.79 -7.02
CA SER A 190 23.10 12.28 -5.74
C SER A 190 22.11 11.12 -5.89
N VAL A 191 22.23 10.34 -6.98
CA VAL A 191 21.43 9.15 -7.25
C VAL A 191 22.11 7.93 -6.63
N ALA A 192 21.34 7.07 -5.97
CA ALA A 192 21.77 5.81 -5.39
C ALA A 192 22.27 4.84 -6.46
N ILE A 193 23.42 4.20 -6.22
CA ILE A 193 23.98 3.18 -7.10
C ILE A 193 23.52 1.80 -6.62
N ASP A 194 22.73 1.11 -7.45
CA ASP A 194 22.13 -0.18 -7.11
C ASP A 194 23.15 -1.19 -6.56
N GLY A 195 22.81 -1.80 -5.41
CA GLY A 195 23.59 -2.84 -4.75
C GLY A 195 24.91 -2.40 -4.12
N GLN A 196 25.37 -1.16 -4.32
CA GLN A 196 26.65 -0.68 -3.77
C GLN A 196 26.45 0.03 -2.42
N ASN A 197 27.16 -0.44 -1.39
CA ASN A 197 27.13 0.14 -0.05
C ASN A 197 28.53 0.06 0.57
N THR A 198 29.48 0.81 0.01
CA THR A 198 30.88 0.87 0.43
C THR A 198 31.13 1.99 1.44
N LYS A 199 30.31 3.05 1.43
CA LYS A 199 30.51 4.25 2.27
C LYS A 199 29.96 4.12 3.71
N GLY A 200 29.61 2.91 4.16
CA GLY A 200 29.24 2.64 5.56
C GLY A 200 28.05 3.48 6.05
N LEU A 201 28.21 4.16 7.20
CA LEU A 201 27.18 5.01 7.84
C LEU A 201 27.32 6.51 7.50
N ARG A 202 27.90 6.87 6.34
CA ARG A 202 28.00 8.28 5.96
C ARG A 202 26.62 8.89 5.71
N LEU A 203 26.23 9.82 6.57
CA LEU A 203 24.90 10.48 6.60
C LEU A 203 24.49 11.18 5.30
N THR A 204 25.45 11.73 4.55
CA THR A 204 25.20 12.47 3.29
C THR A 204 25.73 11.75 2.06
N GLY A 205 26.55 10.71 2.24
CA GLY A 205 27.16 9.94 1.14
C GLY A 205 26.43 8.64 0.80
N THR A 206 25.44 8.26 1.60
CA THR A 206 24.57 7.09 1.38
C THR A 206 23.11 7.50 1.47
N GLY A 207 22.23 6.79 0.77
CA GLY A 207 20.81 7.09 0.72
C GLY A 207 20.04 6.17 -0.22
N VAL A 208 18.77 6.50 -0.43
CA VAL A 208 17.88 5.79 -1.35
C VAL A 208 17.36 6.75 -2.40
N SER A 209 17.28 6.29 -3.64
CA SER A 209 16.67 7.05 -4.74
C SER A 209 15.42 6.35 -5.23
N THR A 210 14.41 7.14 -5.57
CA THR A 210 13.13 6.70 -6.10
C THR A 210 12.83 7.36 -7.44
N ASP A 211 11.86 6.83 -8.16
CA ASP A 211 11.37 7.43 -9.38
C ASP A 211 10.47 8.66 -9.14
N VAL A 212 10.11 9.35 -10.23
CA VAL A 212 9.25 10.53 -10.18
C VAL A 212 7.80 10.15 -9.83
N TRP A 213 7.36 8.93 -10.15
CA TRP A 213 6.03 8.44 -9.81
C TRP A 213 5.81 8.33 -8.30
N THR A 214 6.85 7.96 -7.55
CA THR A 214 6.85 7.97 -6.10
C THR A 214 6.54 9.37 -5.53
N CYS A 215 7.01 10.45 -6.17
CA CYS A 215 6.66 11.82 -5.77
C CYS A 215 5.18 12.14 -6.00
N TYR A 216 4.55 11.60 -7.05
CA TYR A 216 3.12 11.76 -7.26
C TYR A 216 2.30 11.01 -6.19
N ALA A 217 2.73 9.80 -5.79
CA ALA A 217 2.10 9.08 -4.68
C ALA A 217 2.18 9.88 -3.37
N ALA A 218 3.33 10.50 -3.07
CA ALA A 218 3.48 11.39 -1.92
C ALA A 218 2.56 12.62 -1.96
N ARG A 219 2.31 13.19 -3.15
CA ARG A 219 1.35 14.30 -3.32
C ARG A 219 -0.09 13.86 -3.07
N ILE A 220 -0.46 12.67 -3.56
CA ILE A 220 -1.79 12.11 -3.32
C ILE A 220 -1.99 11.87 -1.81
N MET A 221 -0.97 11.34 -1.13
CA MET A 221 -0.96 11.22 0.33
C MET A 221 -1.16 12.58 1.03
N ALA A 222 -0.45 13.63 0.59
CA ALA A 222 -0.66 14.97 1.16
C ALA A 222 -2.07 15.53 0.90
N ILE A 223 -2.69 15.21 -0.24
CA ILE A 223 -4.07 15.62 -0.58
C ILE A 223 -5.10 14.84 0.25
N SER A 224 -4.80 13.59 0.62
CA SER A 224 -5.70 12.73 1.40
C SER A 224 -6.10 13.30 2.77
N VAL A 225 -5.36 14.30 3.27
CA VAL A 225 -5.63 14.93 4.56
C VAL A 225 -6.75 15.99 4.52
N ILE A 226 -7.23 16.39 3.36
CA ILE A 226 -8.24 17.45 3.23
C ILE A 226 -9.54 17.15 4.02
N PRO A 227 -10.11 15.92 4.01
CA PRO A 227 -11.31 15.64 4.80
C PRO A 227 -11.08 15.81 6.31
N PHE A 228 -9.87 15.53 6.81
CA PHE A 228 -9.49 15.81 8.21
C PHE A 228 -9.51 17.31 8.51
N VAL A 229 -9.02 18.14 7.59
CA VAL A 229 -9.11 19.61 7.75
C VAL A 229 -10.57 20.06 7.83
N VAL A 230 -11.43 19.52 6.95
CA VAL A 230 -12.85 19.90 6.88
C VAL A 230 -13.60 19.57 8.18
N VAL A 231 -13.39 18.37 8.74
CA VAL A 231 -14.05 17.99 10.00
C VAL A 231 -13.54 18.79 11.20
N GLN A 232 -12.30 19.30 11.12
CA GLN A 232 -11.68 20.13 12.17
C GLN A 232 -12.19 21.59 12.18
N LEU A 233 -12.65 22.12 11.04
CA LEU A 233 -13.05 23.54 10.89
C LEU A 233 -14.07 24.05 11.92
N PRO A 234 -15.15 23.33 12.28
CA PRO A 234 -16.12 23.82 13.26
C PRO A 234 -15.55 24.01 14.65
N GLN A 235 -14.59 23.18 15.06
CA GLN A 235 -13.89 23.31 16.33
C GLN A 235 -12.98 24.56 16.30
N MET A 236 -12.29 24.80 15.19
CA MET A 236 -11.48 26.03 15.01
C MET A 236 -12.32 27.32 15.04
N LEU A 237 -13.58 27.25 14.60
CA LEU A 237 -14.50 28.39 14.54
C LEU A 237 -15.43 28.50 15.75
N ASN A 238 -15.26 27.67 16.79
CA ASN A 238 -16.14 27.60 17.98
C ASN A 238 -17.64 27.47 17.65
N SER A 239 -17.98 26.85 16.52
CA SER A 239 -19.37 26.72 16.06
C SER A 239 -19.95 25.37 16.46
N THR A 240 -20.88 25.37 17.42
CA THR A 240 -21.51 24.15 17.94
C THR A 240 -22.60 23.61 17.02
N SER A 241 -23.34 24.48 16.32
CA SER A 241 -24.43 24.10 15.41
C SER A 241 -23.95 23.45 14.11
N GLY A 242 -22.69 23.69 13.71
CA GLY A 242 -22.12 23.20 12.45
C GLY A 242 -21.46 21.82 12.50
N ARG A 243 -21.28 21.22 13.69
CA ARG A 243 -20.50 19.98 13.86
C ARG A 243 -21.05 18.80 13.05
N HIS A 244 -22.35 18.54 13.18
CA HIS A 244 -23.00 17.43 12.47
C HIS A 244 -23.01 17.63 10.95
N LEU A 245 -23.13 18.89 10.50
CA LEU A 245 -23.04 19.24 9.08
C LEU A 245 -21.62 19.06 8.55
N ALA A 246 -20.60 19.44 9.33
CA ALA A 246 -19.21 19.30 8.93
C ALA A 246 -18.76 17.83 8.86
N VAL A 247 -19.19 16.97 9.78
CA VAL A 247 -18.97 15.52 9.71
C VAL A 247 -19.59 14.96 8.42
N LEU A 248 -20.80 15.39 8.05
CA LEU A 248 -21.43 14.97 6.80
C LEU A 248 -20.68 15.46 5.55
N ILE A 249 -20.25 16.71 5.53
CA ILE A 249 -19.46 17.27 4.40
C ILE A 249 -18.13 16.52 4.29
N ALA A 250 -17.44 16.28 5.41
CA ALA A 250 -16.19 15.53 5.45
C ALA A 250 -16.39 14.09 4.97
N LEU A 251 -17.49 13.43 5.34
CA LEU A 251 -17.85 12.08 4.87
C LEU A 251 -18.08 12.03 3.36
N ILE A 252 -18.86 12.97 2.83
CA ILE A 252 -19.11 13.05 1.38
C ILE A 252 -17.78 13.28 0.65
N LEU A 253 -16.93 14.17 1.19
CA LEU A 253 -15.63 14.46 0.60
C LEU A 253 -14.70 13.24 0.65
N SER A 254 -14.59 12.56 1.79
CA SER A 254 -13.73 11.39 1.96
C SER A 254 -14.16 10.23 1.05
N VAL A 255 -15.46 9.97 0.93
CA VAL A 255 -16.00 8.96 0.01
C VAL A 255 -15.76 9.36 -1.46
N SER A 256 -15.94 10.63 -1.81
CA SER A 256 -15.66 11.11 -3.17
C SER A 256 -14.17 11.00 -3.54
N MET A 257 -13.27 11.27 -2.58
CA MET A 257 -11.83 11.10 -2.75
C MET A 257 -11.46 9.62 -2.85
N LEU A 258 -12.06 8.75 -2.04
CA LEU A 258 -11.89 7.30 -2.14
C LEU A 258 -12.28 6.79 -3.53
N ILE A 259 -13.48 7.14 -4.03
CA ILE A 259 -13.92 6.74 -5.36
C ILE A 259 -12.97 7.29 -6.44
N SER A 260 -12.58 8.57 -6.33
CA SER A 260 -11.66 9.20 -7.29
C SER A 260 -10.29 8.52 -7.30
N TYR A 261 -9.77 8.15 -6.13
CA TYR A 261 -8.52 7.42 -5.98
C TYR A 261 -8.62 6.01 -6.57
N CYS A 262 -9.71 5.29 -6.30
CA CYS A 262 -9.98 3.99 -6.89
C CYS A 262 -10.03 4.06 -8.42
N LEU A 263 -10.74 5.06 -8.98
CA LEU A 263 -10.80 5.28 -10.43
C LEU A 263 -9.42 5.60 -10.99
N TYR A 264 -8.67 6.50 -10.34
CA TYR A 264 -7.30 6.84 -10.73
C TYR A 264 -6.41 5.59 -10.81
N GLN A 265 -6.43 4.73 -9.78
CA GLN A 265 -5.63 3.51 -9.74
C GLN A 265 -6.06 2.45 -10.76
N VAL A 266 -7.35 2.37 -11.10
CA VAL A 266 -7.84 1.45 -12.15
C VAL A 266 -7.40 1.92 -13.54
N PHE A 267 -7.47 3.23 -13.82
CA PHE A 267 -7.16 3.77 -15.14
C PHE A 267 -5.66 4.01 -15.38
N GLN A 268 -4.88 4.32 -14.35
CA GLN A 268 -3.45 4.63 -14.49
C GLN A 268 -2.64 3.54 -15.21
N PRO A 269 -2.75 2.24 -14.89
CA PRO A 269 -1.98 1.18 -15.55
C PRO A 269 -2.29 1.05 -17.03
N TRP A 270 -3.57 1.20 -17.40
CA TRP A 270 -4.00 1.15 -18.80
C TRP A 270 -3.44 2.35 -19.59
N ILE A 271 -3.49 3.54 -18.99
CA ILE A 271 -2.92 4.76 -19.57
C ILE A 271 -1.40 4.64 -19.71
N GLN A 272 -0.72 4.08 -18.70
CA GLN A 272 0.73 3.89 -18.70
C GLN A 272 1.17 2.89 -19.76
N LYS A 273 0.55 1.70 -19.84
CA LYS A 273 0.85 0.71 -20.89
C LYS A 273 0.68 1.31 -22.28
N ARG A 274 -0.41 2.07 -22.50
CA ARG A 274 -0.66 2.73 -23.78
C ARG A 274 0.37 3.82 -24.10
N ARG A 275 0.78 4.62 -23.11
CA ARG A 275 1.83 5.63 -23.26
C ARG A 275 3.19 5.01 -23.55
N LEU A 276 3.53 3.91 -22.88
CA LEU A 276 4.77 3.20 -23.08
C LEU A 276 4.83 2.52 -24.46
N ALA A 277 3.74 1.85 -24.87
CA ALA A 277 3.62 1.28 -26.22
C ALA A 277 3.79 2.36 -27.31
N PHE A 278 3.21 3.54 -27.10
CA PHE A 278 3.35 4.69 -28.00
C PHE A 278 4.79 5.25 -28.01
N ALA A 279 5.45 5.34 -26.85
CA ALA A 279 6.84 5.77 -26.75
C ALA A 279 7.82 4.77 -27.38
N LYS A 280 7.61 3.46 -27.18
CA LYS A 280 8.34 2.38 -27.86
C LYS A 280 8.22 2.51 -29.37
N HIS A 281 6.99 2.69 -29.85
CA HIS A 281 6.72 2.84 -31.26
C HIS A 281 7.43 4.07 -31.85
N LYS A 282 7.32 5.24 -31.20
CA LYS A 282 8.07 6.44 -31.61
C LYS A 282 9.59 6.24 -31.62
N HIS A 283 10.13 5.47 -30.69
CA HIS A 283 11.56 5.17 -30.65
C HIS A 283 11.98 4.25 -31.80
N VAL A 284 11.17 3.24 -32.14
CA VAL A 284 11.38 2.39 -33.34
C VAL A 284 11.38 3.24 -34.61
N ILE A 285 10.38 4.11 -34.78
CA ILE A 285 10.30 5.06 -35.91
C ILE A 285 11.60 5.87 -36.00
N SER A 286 12.03 6.46 -34.88
CA SER A 286 13.22 7.29 -34.86
C SER A 286 14.50 6.51 -35.15
N GLY A 287 14.62 5.26 -34.66
CA GLY A 287 15.77 4.40 -34.89
C GLY A 287 15.90 3.98 -36.35
N ILE A 288 14.78 3.56 -36.96
CA ILE A 288 14.71 3.23 -38.40
C ILE A 288 15.07 4.45 -39.23
N LEU A 289 14.46 5.61 -38.96
CA LEU A 289 14.69 6.82 -39.74
C LEU A 289 16.16 7.28 -39.65
N LYS A 290 16.77 7.19 -38.47
CA LYS A 290 18.20 7.46 -38.26
C LYS A 290 19.09 6.51 -39.05
N HIS A 291 18.78 5.21 -39.03
CA HIS A 291 19.54 4.19 -39.74
C HIS A 291 19.42 4.33 -41.27
N LEU A 292 18.19 4.52 -41.79
CA LEU A 292 17.96 4.75 -43.22
C LEU A 292 18.73 5.96 -43.73
N ARG A 293 18.79 7.03 -42.93
CA ARG A 293 19.58 8.21 -43.24
C ARG A 293 21.09 7.95 -43.26
N GLN A 294 21.62 7.12 -42.36
CA GLN A 294 23.03 6.74 -42.35
C GLN A 294 23.41 5.89 -43.56
N ARG A 295 22.48 5.06 -44.06
CA ARG A 295 22.65 4.29 -45.31
C ARG A 295 22.39 5.09 -46.58
N ALA A 296 21.62 6.16 -46.51
CA ALA A 296 21.27 6.97 -47.67
C ALA A 296 22.51 7.64 -48.29
N LEU A 297 22.77 7.38 -49.57
CA LEU A 297 23.77 8.11 -50.37
C LEU A 297 23.22 9.47 -50.83
N GLY A 298 22.64 10.25 -49.92
CA GLY A 298 21.95 11.51 -50.23
C GLY A 298 21.10 12.06 -49.08
N ARG A 299 20.40 13.18 -49.31
CA ARG A 299 19.42 13.72 -48.35
C ARG A 299 18.09 12.99 -48.53
N LEU A 300 17.49 12.54 -47.42
CA LEU A 300 16.14 11.95 -47.41
C LEU A 300 15.05 12.97 -47.81
N LEU A 301 15.31 14.26 -47.62
CA LEU A 301 14.45 15.38 -48.00
C LEU A 301 15.14 16.22 -49.08
N THR A 302 14.37 16.71 -50.05
CA THR A 302 14.79 17.71 -51.03
C THR A 302 14.91 19.09 -50.37
N ASP A 303 15.47 20.07 -51.08
CA ASP A 303 15.59 21.44 -50.58
C ASP A 303 14.23 22.15 -50.40
N SER A 304 13.15 21.61 -50.99
CA SER A 304 11.77 22.05 -50.79
C SER A 304 11.09 21.41 -49.56
N GLY A 305 11.76 20.47 -48.88
CA GLY A 305 11.21 19.76 -47.73
C GLY A 305 10.34 18.54 -48.07
N GLU A 306 10.33 18.11 -49.33
CA GLU A 306 9.61 16.91 -49.80
C GLU A 306 10.52 15.66 -49.75
N PRO A 307 9.97 14.44 -49.65
CA PRO A 307 10.76 13.20 -49.68
C PRO A 307 11.54 13.04 -51.00
N ASN A 308 12.83 12.74 -50.92
CA ASN A 308 13.66 12.50 -52.10
C ASN A 308 13.41 11.08 -52.65
N ILE A 309 12.48 10.97 -53.60
CA ILE A 309 12.00 9.71 -54.18
C ILE A 309 13.15 8.85 -54.72
N ASP A 310 14.14 9.45 -55.40
CA ASP A 310 15.27 8.70 -55.99
C ASP A 310 16.18 8.05 -54.92
N VAL A 311 16.34 8.72 -53.78
CA VAL A 311 17.14 8.20 -52.65
C VAL A 311 16.35 7.15 -51.89
N ILE A 312 15.04 7.37 -51.69
CA ILE A 312 14.15 6.43 -51.01
C ILE A 312 14.00 5.14 -51.81
N LYS A 313 13.88 5.22 -53.14
CA LYS A 313 13.86 4.05 -54.01
C LYS A 313 15.13 3.21 -53.90
N LYS A 314 16.30 3.84 -53.87
CA LYS A 314 17.58 3.13 -53.65
C LYS A 314 17.68 2.49 -52.27
N LEU A 315 17.02 3.06 -51.26
CA LEU A 315 16.94 2.46 -49.92
C LEU A 315 16.01 1.25 -49.91
N PHE A 316 14.86 1.34 -50.59
CA PHE A 316 13.94 0.23 -50.79
C PHE A 316 14.65 -0.96 -51.46
N ASP A 317 15.31 -0.73 -52.59
CA ASP A 317 16.07 -1.74 -53.34
C ASP A 317 17.25 -2.34 -52.53
N ALA A 318 17.68 -1.66 -51.46
CA ALA A 318 18.76 -2.13 -50.58
C ALA A 318 18.25 -2.92 -49.36
N ILE A 319 16.94 -2.88 -49.10
CA ILE A 319 16.28 -3.65 -48.03
C ILE A 319 15.62 -4.90 -48.63
N ASP A 320 15.08 -4.79 -49.85
CA ASP A 320 14.56 -5.88 -50.67
C ASP A 320 15.71 -6.83 -51.09
N GLU A 321 15.90 -7.92 -50.33
CA GLU A 321 17.01 -8.85 -50.53
C GLU A 321 16.70 -9.85 -51.64
N ASN A 322 15.44 -10.26 -51.76
CA ASN A 322 14.99 -11.25 -52.73
C ASN A 322 14.60 -10.64 -54.10
N LYS A 323 14.52 -9.30 -54.19
CA LYS A 323 14.17 -8.51 -55.38
C LYS A 323 12.77 -8.81 -55.92
N ASP A 324 11.81 -9.05 -55.03
CA ASP A 324 10.43 -9.29 -55.40
C ASP A 324 9.57 -8.01 -55.51
N GLU A 325 10.21 -6.84 -55.38
CA GLU A 325 9.60 -5.50 -55.40
C GLU A 325 8.65 -5.23 -54.22
N CYS A 326 8.67 -6.07 -53.18
CA CYS A 326 7.91 -5.95 -51.95
C CYS A 326 8.81 -6.12 -50.73
N LEU A 327 8.46 -5.52 -49.59
CA LEU A 327 9.15 -5.81 -48.32
C LEU A 327 8.30 -6.74 -47.46
N SER A 328 8.85 -7.92 -47.21
CA SER A 328 8.25 -8.93 -46.32
C SER A 328 8.53 -8.65 -44.84
N ALA A 329 7.72 -9.25 -43.96
CA ALA A 329 7.96 -9.22 -42.50
C ALA A 329 9.37 -9.71 -42.12
N SER A 330 9.92 -10.69 -42.86
CA SER A 330 11.27 -11.21 -42.67
C SER A 330 12.36 -10.18 -42.99
N GLU A 331 12.22 -9.41 -44.06
CA GLU A 331 13.20 -8.38 -44.46
C GLU A 331 13.14 -7.18 -43.52
N LEU A 332 11.94 -6.80 -43.07
CA LEU A 332 11.76 -5.80 -42.03
C LEU A 332 12.37 -6.26 -40.70
N LYS A 333 12.20 -7.54 -40.33
CA LYS A 333 12.84 -8.12 -39.15
C LYS A 333 14.35 -8.06 -39.26
N ALA A 334 14.92 -8.41 -40.41
CA ALA A 334 16.35 -8.31 -40.67
C ALA A 334 16.88 -6.87 -40.56
N LEU A 335 16.12 -5.89 -41.09
CA LEU A 335 16.43 -4.46 -40.94
C LEU A 335 16.44 -4.05 -39.46
N ILE A 336 15.41 -4.41 -38.69
CA ILE A 336 15.28 -4.06 -37.27
C ILE A 336 16.39 -4.71 -36.44
N ILE A 337 16.76 -5.96 -36.71
CA ILE A 337 17.90 -6.63 -36.06
C ILE A 337 19.23 -5.94 -36.40
N GLY A 338 19.39 -5.48 -37.65
CA GLY A 338 20.58 -4.75 -38.09
C GLY A 338 20.74 -3.38 -37.42
N ILE A 339 19.63 -2.75 -37.02
CA ILE A 339 19.61 -1.53 -36.23
C ILE A 339 19.91 -1.92 -34.78
N ARG A 340 21.18 -1.82 -34.36
CA ARG A 340 21.56 -2.06 -32.97
C ARG A 340 20.90 -1.04 -32.05
N PHE A 341 19.73 -1.37 -31.52
CA PHE A 341 19.12 -0.65 -30.41
C PHE A 341 19.89 -1.00 -29.14
N GLU A 342 21.06 -0.38 -28.93
CA GLU A 342 22.05 -0.75 -27.90
C GLU A 342 21.54 -0.74 -26.44
N GLU A 343 20.28 -0.37 -26.17
CA GLU A 343 19.76 -0.14 -24.82
C GLU A 343 18.28 -0.54 -24.61
N ILE A 344 17.63 -1.27 -25.53
CA ILE A 344 16.20 -1.62 -25.37
C ILE A 344 15.95 -3.09 -25.70
N ASP A 345 15.28 -3.79 -24.78
CA ASP A 345 14.65 -5.08 -25.04
C ASP A 345 13.38 -4.86 -25.88
N LEU A 346 13.55 -4.87 -27.19
CA LEU A 346 12.48 -4.71 -28.18
C LEU A 346 12.05 -6.09 -28.64
N ASP A 347 10.79 -6.44 -28.42
CA ASP A 347 10.16 -7.54 -29.13
C ASP A 347 10.17 -7.23 -30.62
N GLN A 348 10.99 -7.97 -31.35
CA GLN A 348 11.24 -7.78 -32.77
C GLN A 348 9.97 -8.02 -33.59
N ASP A 349 9.11 -8.94 -33.15
CA ASP A 349 7.88 -9.27 -33.86
C ASP A 349 6.81 -8.18 -33.63
N ASP A 350 6.72 -7.62 -32.41
CA ASP A 350 5.90 -6.43 -32.13
C ASP A 350 6.38 -5.22 -32.96
N ALA A 351 7.70 -4.99 -33.04
CA ALA A 351 8.26 -3.91 -33.83
C ALA A 351 7.92 -4.06 -35.33
N VAL A 352 8.11 -5.25 -35.92
CA VAL A 352 7.78 -5.51 -37.33
C VAL A 352 6.28 -5.31 -37.58
N SER A 353 5.41 -5.83 -36.70
CA SER A 353 3.96 -5.69 -36.87
C SER A 353 3.50 -4.22 -36.88
N LYS A 354 4.14 -3.37 -36.08
CA LYS A 354 3.87 -1.92 -36.04
C LYS A 354 4.38 -1.19 -37.28
N VAL A 355 5.55 -1.58 -37.80
CA VAL A 355 6.08 -1.00 -39.05
C VAL A 355 5.17 -1.37 -40.22
N LEU A 356 4.77 -2.65 -40.32
CA LEU A 356 3.78 -3.09 -41.30
C LEU A 356 2.48 -2.30 -41.17
N GLY A 357 1.91 -2.19 -39.97
CA GLY A 357 0.67 -1.44 -39.76
C GLY A 357 0.74 0.05 -40.09
N ASP A 358 1.94 0.65 -40.11
CA ASP A 358 2.12 2.05 -40.50
C ASP A 358 2.29 2.26 -42.00
N PHE A 359 2.82 1.26 -42.71
CA PHE A 359 3.26 1.37 -44.11
C PHE A 359 2.29 0.63 -45.05
N ASP A 360 1.89 -0.60 -44.71
CA ASP A 360 0.96 -1.44 -45.46
C ASP A 360 -0.46 -0.82 -45.39
N THR A 361 -0.81 -0.08 -46.44
CA THR A 361 -2.12 0.58 -46.56
C THR A 361 -3.11 -0.35 -47.27
N SER A 362 -2.61 -1.28 -48.08
CA SER A 362 -3.37 -2.27 -48.85
C SER A 362 -3.85 -3.46 -48.00
N ASN A 363 -3.27 -3.67 -46.82
CA ASN A 363 -3.46 -4.80 -45.91
C ASN A 363 -3.10 -6.16 -46.52
N ASP A 364 -2.11 -6.21 -47.41
CA ASP A 364 -1.64 -7.46 -48.03
C ASP A 364 -0.44 -8.09 -47.30
N SER A 365 -0.07 -7.55 -46.13
CA SER A 365 1.06 -7.98 -45.28
C SER A 365 2.43 -7.81 -45.93
N HIS A 366 2.51 -7.05 -47.02
CA HIS A 366 3.74 -6.64 -47.68
C HIS A 366 3.77 -5.12 -47.75
N ILE A 367 4.93 -4.53 -48.03
CA ILE A 367 5.05 -3.09 -48.28
C ILE A 367 5.56 -2.90 -49.70
N ASP A 368 4.72 -2.33 -50.56
CA ASP A 368 5.14 -1.94 -51.91
C ASP A 368 5.95 -0.63 -51.89
N ILE A 369 6.59 -0.30 -53.02
CA ILE A 369 7.43 0.91 -53.08
C ILE A 369 6.65 2.23 -52.86
N LYS A 370 5.36 2.30 -53.22
CA LYS A 370 4.53 3.49 -53.02
C LYS A 370 4.15 3.62 -51.55
N GLU A 371 3.77 2.52 -50.92
CA GLU A 371 3.51 2.41 -49.49
C GLU A 371 4.75 2.77 -48.68
N PHE A 372 5.94 2.32 -49.10
CA PHE A 372 7.19 2.69 -48.46
C PHE A 372 7.50 4.19 -48.54
N ILE A 373 7.27 4.83 -49.70
CA ILE A 373 7.45 6.27 -49.87
C ILE A 373 6.46 7.04 -49.00
N ASN A 374 5.18 6.67 -49.02
CA ASN A 374 4.12 7.33 -48.25
C ASN A 374 4.33 7.17 -46.73
N GLY A 375 4.74 5.98 -46.29
CA GLY A 375 5.05 5.68 -44.89
C GLY A 375 6.23 6.50 -44.38
N LEU A 376 7.31 6.60 -45.17
CA LEU A 376 8.45 7.45 -44.83
C LEU A 376 8.10 8.94 -44.80
N GLU A 377 7.28 9.40 -45.75
CA GLU A 377 6.79 10.78 -45.76
C GLU A 377 6.01 11.09 -44.47
N LYS A 378 5.11 10.20 -44.06
CA LYS A 378 4.33 10.32 -42.82
C LYS A 378 5.26 10.39 -41.59
N TRP A 379 6.20 9.47 -41.45
CA TRP A 379 7.15 9.46 -40.31
C TRP A 379 8.08 10.68 -40.29
N LEU A 380 8.55 11.16 -41.45
CA LEU A 380 9.34 12.39 -41.55
C LEU A 380 8.51 13.61 -41.11
N ASN A 381 7.25 13.70 -41.52
CA ASN A 381 6.34 14.77 -41.12
C ASN A 381 6.05 14.75 -39.61
N GLU A 382 5.84 13.56 -39.02
CA GLU A 382 5.66 13.40 -37.57
C GLU A 382 6.91 13.84 -36.79
N ALA A 383 8.12 13.49 -37.26
CA ALA A 383 9.37 13.94 -36.66
C ALA A 383 9.56 15.48 -36.76
N MET A 384 9.06 16.11 -37.83
CA MET A 384 9.06 17.57 -37.98
C MET A 384 8.06 18.28 -37.06
N GLN A 385 6.86 17.73 -36.87
CA GLN A 385 5.81 18.32 -36.03
C GLN A 385 6.11 18.28 -34.54
N ALA A 386 6.90 17.31 -34.07
CA ALA A 386 7.36 17.19 -32.68
C ALA A 386 8.22 18.37 -32.19
N ARG A 387 8.53 19.34 -33.06
CA ARG A 387 9.49 20.44 -32.86
C ARG A 387 8.86 21.83 -32.65
N THR A 388 7.57 21.95 -32.34
CA THR A 388 6.81 23.23 -32.23
C THR A 388 7.25 24.15 -31.06
N GLY A 389 8.54 24.48 -30.99
CA GLY A 389 9.16 25.40 -30.06
C GLY A 389 10.47 26.05 -30.53
N SER A 390 11.08 25.65 -31.66
CA SER A 390 12.27 26.34 -32.20
C SER A 390 12.13 26.66 -33.68
N ALA A 391 11.91 27.95 -33.98
CA ALA A 391 11.88 28.50 -35.32
C ALA A 391 13.31 28.68 -35.85
N ASP A 392 13.81 27.73 -36.65
CA ASP A 392 14.91 28.00 -37.59
C ASP A 392 14.90 27.00 -38.76
N PRO A 393 14.56 27.42 -40.00
CA PRO A 393 14.53 26.57 -41.19
C PRO A 393 15.90 26.54 -41.88
N GLY A 394 16.92 25.97 -41.19
CA GLY A 394 18.30 25.88 -41.66
C GLY A 394 18.83 24.43 -41.85
N PRO A 395 20.03 24.25 -42.46
CA PRO A 395 20.45 23.08 -43.26
C PRO A 395 20.94 21.86 -42.46
N HIS A 396 20.22 21.46 -41.40
CA HIS A 396 20.64 20.35 -40.54
C HIS A 396 19.56 19.30 -40.36
N THR A 397 19.29 18.54 -41.43
CA THR A 397 18.48 17.33 -41.34
C THR A 397 19.01 16.39 -40.25
N MET A 398 20.33 16.42 -39.98
CA MET A 398 21.01 15.50 -39.03
C MET A 398 20.61 15.84 -37.60
N LYS A 399 20.61 17.13 -37.27
CA LYS A 399 20.38 17.62 -35.93
C LYS A 399 18.94 17.35 -35.49
N PHE A 400 17.94 17.55 -36.35
CA PHE A 400 16.54 17.29 -35.94
C PHE A 400 16.26 15.79 -35.72
N LEU A 401 16.85 14.92 -36.53
CA LEU A 401 16.63 13.48 -36.43
C LEU A 401 17.33 12.90 -35.20
N ASP A 402 18.53 13.40 -34.90
CA ASP A 402 19.23 13.09 -33.66
C ASP A 402 18.53 13.68 -32.42
N ASP A 403 17.98 14.91 -32.51
CA ASP A 403 17.17 15.52 -31.44
C ASP A 403 15.89 14.71 -31.17
N PHE A 404 15.17 14.30 -32.22
CA PHE A 404 13.97 13.47 -32.13
C PHE A 404 14.28 12.08 -31.56
N HIS A 405 15.40 11.47 -31.99
CA HIS A 405 15.88 10.20 -31.43
C HIS A 405 16.25 10.32 -29.95
N LEU A 406 16.94 11.39 -29.57
CA LEU A 406 17.31 11.64 -28.18
C LEU A 406 16.08 11.90 -27.30
N GLN A 407 15.10 12.66 -27.81
CA GLN A 407 13.86 12.95 -27.11
C GLN A 407 13.02 11.68 -26.90
N THR A 408 12.81 10.89 -27.95
CA THR A 408 12.04 9.63 -27.86
C THR A 408 12.74 8.60 -26.97
N LYS A 409 14.08 8.52 -27.03
CA LYS A 409 14.88 7.71 -26.11
C LYS A 409 14.68 8.16 -24.66
N ARG A 410 14.65 9.46 -24.39
CA ARG A 410 14.43 10.01 -23.05
C ARG A 410 13.01 9.74 -22.55
N GLU A 411 11.99 9.96 -23.38
CA GLU A 411 10.59 9.66 -23.06
C GLU A 411 10.40 8.16 -22.78
N HIS A 412 11.01 7.29 -23.59
CA HIS A 412 11.01 5.85 -23.36
C HIS A 412 11.73 5.48 -22.06
N ALA A 413 12.93 5.99 -21.80
CA ALA A 413 13.66 5.69 -20.57
C ALA A 413 12.89 6.13 -19.30
N LEU A 414 12.16 7.25 -19.37
CA LEU A 414 11.33 7.75 -18.26
C LEU A 414 10.07 6.91 -18.02
N LEU A 415 9.51 6.29 -19.07
CA LEU A 415 8.28 5.49 -19.00
C LEU A 415 8.55 3.98 -18.85
N GLY A 416 9.69 3.51 -19.36
CA GLY A 416 10.07 2.10 -19.49
C GLY A 416 10.89 1.54 -18.32
N ALA A 417 11.27 2.37 -17.34
CA ALA A 417 11.87 1.90 -16.09
C ALA A 417 10.97 0.91 -15.29
N GLY A 418 9.70 0.75 -15.71
CA GLY A 418 8.77 -0.25 -15.19
C GLY A 418 8.72 -1.58 -15.94
N GLU A 419 9.31 -1.71 -17.13
CA GLU A 419 9.16 -2.89 -18.01
C GLU A 419 10.38 -3.84 -18.06
N GLU A 420 11.53 -3.50 -17.49
CA GLU A 420 12.64 -4.48 -17.29
C GLU A 420 12.32 -5.51 -16.18
N SER A 421 11.10 -6.06 -16.17
CA SER A 421 10.79 -7.32 -15.50
C SER A 421 10.42 -8.35 -16.56
N ASP A 422 11.45 -8.84 -17.24
CA ASP A 422 11.57 -10.28 -17.44
C ASP A 422 12.21 -10.89 -16.17
N GLU A 423 11.57 -10.66 -15.02
CA GLU A 423 11.46 -11.77 -14.07
C GLU A 423 10.34 -12.60 -14.67
N VAL A 424 10.74 -13.62 -15.45
CA VAL A 424 9.89 -14.69 -15.95
C VAL A 424 8.86 -14.99 -14.88
N ALA A 425 7.63 -14.52 -15.09
CA ALA A 425 6.51 -14.99 -14.29
C ALA A 425 6.48 -16.48 -14.56
N GLU A 426 7.05 -17.28 -13.66
CA GLU A 426 6.98 -18.73 -13.70
C GLU A 426 5.52 -19.04 -14.01
N GLY A 427 5.28 -19.65 -15.17
CA GLY A 427 3.94 -19.83 -15.68
C GLY A 427 3.08 -20.44 -14.58
N VAL A 428 2.09 -19.68 -14.11
CA VAL A 428 1.31 -20.06 -12.93
C VAL A 428 0.61 -21.38 -13.24
N GLU A 429 1.10 -22.47 -12.65
CA GLU A 429 0.45 -23.78 -12.75
C GLU A 429 -0.94 -23.68 -12.11
N ASN A 430 -1.97 -23.87 -12.94
CA ASN A 430 -3.39 -23.76 -12.60
C ASN A 430 -3.85 -22.39 -12.02
N PRO A 431 -4.14 -21.39 -12.87
CA PRO A 431 -4.63 -20.08 -12.42
C PRO A 431 -5.93 -20.16 -11.61
N LYS A 432 -6.76 -21.17 -11.85
CA LYS A 432 -8.00 -21.41 -11.06
C LYS A 432 -7.71 -21.82 -9.62
N TRP A 433 -6.68 -22.62 -9.39
CA TRP A 433 -6.30 -23.06 -8.04
C TRP A 433 -5.67 -21.93 -7.24
N VAL A 434 -4.79 -21.15 -7.89
CA VAL A 434 -4.17 -19.97 -7.27
C VAL A 434 -5.23 -18.91 -6.93
N SER A 435 -6.21 -18.70 -7.83
CA SER A 435 -7.32 -17.78 -7.58
C SER A 435 -8.20 -18.25 -6.42
N PHE A 436 -8.54 -19.54 -6.38
CA PHE A 436 -9.29 -20.12 -5.26
C PHE A 436 -8.53 -19.99 -3.94
N LYS A 437 -7.22 -20.28 -3.93
CA LYS A 437 -6.35 -20.14 -2.76
C LYS A 437 -6.29 -18.69 -2.28
N ALA A 438 -6.14 -17.73 -3.18
CA ALA A 438 -6.14 -16.30 -2.87
C ALA A 438 -7.45 -15.88 -2.18
N VAL A 439 -8.59 -16.20 -2.80
CA VAL A 439 -9.93 -15.88 -2.24
C VAL A 439 -10.13 -16.54 -0.87
N LEU A 440 -9.71 -17.79 -0.70
CA LEU A 440 -9.81 -18.49 0.57
C LEU A 440 -8.96 -17.81 1.66
N MET A 441 -7.74 -17.39 1.35
CA MET A 441 -6.88 -16.65 2.29
C MET A 441 -7.50 -15.31 2.69
N LEU A 442 -8.05 -14.56 1.73
CA LEU A 442 -8.74 -13.29 2.01
C LEU A 442 -9.97 -13.49 2.91
N LEU A 443 -10.78 -14.53 2.65
CA LEU A 443 -11.93 -14.87 3.47
C LEU A 443 -11.52 -15.26 4.90
N ILE A 444 -10.52 -16.14 5.05
CA ILE A 444 -10.02 -16.56 6.36
C ILE A 444 -9.49 -15.36 7.14
N GLY A 445 -8.67 -14.50 6.51
CA GLY A 445 -8.16 -13.28 7.15
C GLY A 445 -9.26 -12.34 7.60
N THR A 446 -10.29 -12.13 6.76
CA THR A 446 -11.45 -11.29 7.10
C THR A 446 -12.26 -11.87 8.27
N ILE A 447 -12.48 -13.19 8.29
CA ILE A 447 -13.21 -13.86 9.39
C ILE A 447 -12.44 -13.73 10.71
N ILE A 448 -11.12 -13.92 10.69
CA ILE A 448 -10.28 -13.77 11.89
C ILE A 448 -10.34 -12.31 12.37
N ALA A 449 -10.17 -11.33 11.47
CA ALA A 449 -10.24 -9.92 11.83
C ALA A 449 -11.60 -9.56 12.46
N ALA A 450 -12.72 -9.99 11.86
CA ALA A 450 -14.05 -9.73 12.38
C ALA A 450 -14.30 -10.39 13.75
N ALA A 451 -13.76 -11.59 13.97
CA ALA A 451 -13.95 -12.33 15.22
C ALA A 451 -13.08 -11.83 16.39
N PHE A 452 -11.93 -11.21 16.11
CA PHE A 452 -10.98 -10.79 17.16
C PHE A 452 -10.80 -9.27 17.28
N ALA A 453 -11.45 -8.47 16.42
CA ALA A 453 -11.47 -7.02 16.54
C ALA A 453 -12.13 -6.54 17.84
N ASP A 454 -13.33 -7.01 18.14
CA ASP A 454 -14.10 -6.59 19.33
C ASP A 454 -13.36 -6.95 20.65
N PRO A 455 -12.90 -8.21 20.84
CA PRO A 455 -12.17 -8.58 22.05
C PRO A 455 -10.84 -7.83 22.22
N LEU A 456 -10.18 -7.44 21.12
CA LEU A 456 -8.98 -6.64 21.18
C LEU A 456 -9.26 -5.22 21.66
N VAL A 457 -10.35 -4.61 21.15
CA VAL A 457 -10.79 -3.27 21.56
C VAL A 457 -11.17 -3.28 23.04
N ASP A 458 -11.93 -4.28 23.49
CA ASP A 458 -12.26 -4.46 24.90
C ASP A 458 -11.02 -4.65 25.78
N ALA A 459 -10.02 -5.41 25.33
CA ALA A 459 -8.79 -5.60 26.08
C ALA A 459 -8.00 -4.28 26.23
N VAL A 460 -8.01 -3.42 25.20
CA VAL A 460 -7.39 -2.09 25.24
C VAL A 460 -8.15 -1.16 26.19
N ASP A 461 -9.49 -1.15 26.15
CA ASP A 461 -10.32 -0.31 27.02
C ASP A 461 -10.18 -0.74 28.49
N ASN A 462 -10.22 -2.04 28.78
CA ASN A 462 -9.99 -2.58 30.12
C ASN A 462 -8.54 -2.34 30.61
N PHE A 463 -7.54 -2.37 29.73
CA PHE A 463 -6.17 -2.00 30.08
C PHE A 463 -6.05 -0.51 30.39
N SER A 464 -6.74 0.35 29.64
CA SER A 464 -6.83 1.79 29.87
C SER A 464 -7.42 2.07 31.25
N ALA A 465 -8.56 1.46 31.58
CA ALA A 465 -9.20 1.60 32.89
C ALA A 465 -8.28 1.13 34.03
N ALA A 466 -7.55 0.01 33.85
CA ALA A 466 -6.68 -0.53 34.88
C ALA A 466 -5.37 0.28 35.10
N THR A 467 -4.88 0.98 34.07
CA THR A 467 -3.62 1.75 34.12
C THR A 467 -3.83 3.25 34.27
N SER A 468 -5.07 3.74 34.10
CA SER A 468 -5.40 5.17 33.99
C SER A 468 -4.67 5.89 32.84
N ILE A 469 -4.18 5.14 31.85
CA ILE A 469 -3.63 5.68 30.60
C ILE A 469 -4.77 5.71 29.57
N PRO A 470 -5.03 6.83 28.86
CA PRO A 470 -6.08 6.89 27.86
C PRO A 470 -5.91 5.82 26.78
N SER A 471 -7.02 5.18 26.43
CA SER A 471 -7.13 4.10 25.43
C SER A 471 -6.52 4.49 24.08
N PHE A 472 -6.61 5.77 23.70
CA PHE A 472 -5.93 6.35 22.54
C PHE A 472 -4.41 6.08 22.53
N PHE A 473 -3.67 6.35 23.61
CA PHE A 473 -2.21 6.21 23.61
C PHE A 473 -1.80 4.74 23.49
N ILE A 474 -2.57 3.86 24.12
CA ILE A 474 -2.37 2.41 24.03
C ILE A 474 -2.61 1.97 22.59
N SER A 475 -3.71 2.41 21.97
CA SER A 475 -4.04 2.03 20.61
C SER A 475 -3.09 2.62 19.56
N PHE A 476 -2.68 3.88 19.71
CA PHE A 476 -1.71 4.56 18.84
C PHE A 476 -0.37 3.83 18.76
N ILE A 477 0.08 3.23 19.86
CA ILE A 477 1.36 2.52 19.92
C ILE A 477 1.16 1.05 19.57
N ALA A 478 0.29 0.34 20.29
CA ALA A 478 0.26 -1.13 20.28
C ALA A 478 -0.46 -1.71 19.05
N LEU A 479 -1.58 -1.13 18.61
CA LEU A 479 -2.39 -1.73 17.55
C LEU A 479 -1.74 -1.65 16.16
N PRO A 480 -1.07 -0.56 15.76
CA PRO A 480 -0.35 -0.52 14.49
C PRO A 480 0.72 -1.59 14.36
N PHE A 481 1.37 -2.01 15.45
CA PHE A 481 2.30 -3.15 15.42
C PHE A 481 1.60 -4.47 15.09
N ALA A 482 0.34 -4.64 15.47
CA ALA A 482 -0.43 -5.82 15.13
C ALA A 482 -0.92 -5.78 13.67
N THR A 483 -1.48 -4.65 13.24
CA THR A 483 -2.17 -4.56 11.96
C THR A 483 -1.27 -4.25 10.78
N ASN A 484 -0.25 -3.40 10.94
CA ASN A 484 0.65 -3.00 9.85
C ASN A 484 1.98 -3.77 9.84
N SER A 485 2.18 -4.75 10.71
CA SER A 485 3.48 -5.45 10.77
C SER A 485 3.74 -6.33 9.54
N SER A 486 2.71 -6.91 8.91
CA SER A 486 2.89 -7.63 7.65
C SER A 486 3.38 -6.69 6.54
N GLU A 487 2.81 -5.49 6.44
CA GLU A 487 3.24 -4.44 5.50
C GLU A 487 4.63 -3.90 5.85
N ALA A 488 4.92 -3.69 7.13
CA ALA A 488 6.22 -3.23 7.57
C ALA A 488 7.33 -4.23 7.20
N VAL A 489 7.08 -5.52 7.41
CA VAL A 489 8.03 -6.58 7.09
C VAL A 489 8.23 -6.70 5.58
N SER A 490 7.16 -6.68 4.78
CA SER A 490 7.28 -6.72 3.31
C SER A 490 8.06 -5.50 2.80
N ALA A 491 7.72 -4.29 3.25
CA ALA A 491 8.39 -3.05 2.90
C ALA A 491 9.89 -3.08 3.23
N ILE A 492 10.26 -3.58 4.41
CA ILE A 492 11.67 -3.70 4.83
C ILE A 492 12.41 -4.74 3.96
N ILE A 493 11.78 -5.88 3.66
CA ILE A 493 12.37 -6.91 2.79
C ILE A 493 12.60 -6.34 1.38
N PHE A 494 11.62 -5.64 0.80
CA PHE A 494 11.77 -5.03 -0.52
C PHE A 494 12.81 -3.92 -0.55
N ALA A 495 12.86 -3.08 0.49
CA ALA A 495 13.90 -2.06 0.63
C ALA A 495 15.30 -2.70 0.71
N SER A 496 15.45 -3.84 1.39
CA SER A 496 16.73 -4.55 1.56
C SER A 496 17.35 -5.04 0.25
N ARG A 497 16.56 -5.12 -0.83
CA ARG A 497 17.05 -5.48 -2.17
C ARG A 497 17.94 -4.40 -2.80
N LYS A 498 17.99 -3.17 -2.25
CA LYS A 498 18.94 -2.10 -2.63
C LYS A 498 18.94 -1.77 -4.13
N LYS A 499 17.76 -1.74 -4.74
CA LYS A 499 17.56 -1.29 -6.12
C LYS A 499 16.64 -0.06 -6.13
N ILE A 500 16.87 0.89 -7.03
CA ILE A 500 15.99 2.07 -7.21
C ILE A 500 14.53 1.62 -7.45
N ARG A 501 14.32 0.57 -8.26
CA ARG A 501 12.98 0.06 -8.56
C ARG A 501 12.27 -0.48 -7.32
N THR A 502 12.94 -1.33 -6.54
CA THR A 502 12.33 -1.92 -5.34
C THR A 502 12.09 -0.86 -4.27
N ALA A 503 12.99 0.13 -4.14
CA ALA A 503 12.77 1.28 -3.29
C ALA A 503 11.57 2.12 -3.72
N SER A 504 11.44 2.43 -5.02
CA SER A 504 10.31 3.20 -5.57
C SER A 504 8.97 2.52 -5.30
N LEU A 505 8.92 1.20 -5.48
CA LEU A 505 7.74 0.39 -5.14
C LEU A 505 7.44 0.46 -3.65
N THR A 506 8.42 0.21 -2.78
CA THR A 506 8.24 0.27 -1.32
C THR A 506 7.72 1.63 -0.85
N PHE A 507 8.31 2.74 -1.31
CA PHE A 507 7.85 4.06 -0.88
C PHE A 507 6.47 4.41 -1.45
N SER A 508 6.18 4.03 -2.69
CA SER A 508 4.86 4.20 -3.29
C SER A 508 3.78 3.40 -2.55
N GLU A 509 4.11 2.18 -2.13
CA GLU A 509 3.24 1.31 -1.32
C GLU A 509 2.98 1.94 0.06
N LEU A 510 4.02 2.43 0.76
CA LEU A 510 3.85 3.13 2.04
C LEU A 510 2.97 4.38 1.92
N TYR A 511 3.17 5.21 0.89
CA TYR A 511 2.32 6.39 0.66
C TYR A 511 0.90 5.99 0.27
N GLY A 512 0.74 4.89 -0.47
CA GLY A 512 -0.56 4.29 -0.79
C GLY A 512 -1.30 3.82 0.46
N ALA A 513 -0.63 3.08 1.35
CA ALA A 513 -1.17 2.61 2.62
C ALA A 513 -1.63 3.77 3.51
N VAL A 514 -0.80 4.81 3.66
CA VAL A 514 -1.18 6.04 4.39
C VAL A 514 -2.37 6.74 3.74
N THR A 515 -2.39 6.84 2.41
CA THR A 515 -3.53 7.40 1.67
C THR A 515 -4.81 6.62 1.96
N MET A 516 -4.74 5.29 1.97
CA MET A 516 -5.88 4.42 2.26
C MET A 516 -6.36 4.55 3.69
N ASN A 517 -5.47 4.57 4.68
CA ASN A 517 -5.85 4.86 6.06
C ASN A 517 -6.58 6.22 6.14
N ASN A 518 -6.03 7.25 5.51
CA ASN A 518 -6.59 8.59 5.56
C ASN A 518 -7.96 8.74 4.87
N ILE A 519 -8.27 7.97 3.81
CA ILE A 519 -9.55 8.10 3.09
C ILE A 519 -10.54 6.98 3.41
N LEU A 520 -10.11 5.72 3.44
CA LEU A 520 -10.98 4.56 3.70
C LEU A 520 -11.36 4.52 5.18
N CYS A 521 -10.37 4.45 6.07
CA CYS A 521 -10.62 4.32 7.51
C CYS A 521 -11.30 5.56 8.07
N LEU A 522 -10.92 6.77 7.60
CA LEU A 522 -11.66 7.99 7.95
C LEU A 522 -13.11 7.97 7.43
N SER A 523 -13.39 7.48 6.22
CA SER A 523 -14.77 7.39 5.72
C SER A 523 -15.60 6.45 6.58
N VAL A 524 -15.06 5.30 6.97
CA VAL A 524 -15.72 4.36 7.89
C VAL A 524 -15.98 5.04 9.25
N PHE A 525 -14.98 5.73 9.79
CA PHE A 525 -15.07 6.44 11.05
C PHE A 525 -16.14 7.55 11.02
N LEU A 526 -16.11 8.43 10.00
CA LEU A 526 -17.09 9.51 9.85
C LEU A 526 -18.52 8.97 9.62
N ALA A 527 -18.66 7.86 8.89
CA ALA A 527 -19.94 7.19 8.71
C ALA A 527 -20.51 6.67 10.03
N LEU A 528 -19.66 6.09 10.90
CA LEU A 528 -20.05 5.66 12.25
C LEU A 528 -20.48 6.84 13.11
N VAL A 529 -19.66 7.90 13.18
CA VAL A 529 -19.96 9.10 13.97
C VAL A 529 -21.29 9.70 13.54
N TYR A 530 -21.52 9.82 12.22
CA TYR A 530 -22.77 10.35 11.68
C TYR A 530 -23.97 9.43 11.95
N ALA A 531 -23.85 8.11 11.72
CA ALA A 531 -24.96 7.17 11.85
C ALA A 531 -25.37 6.90 13.30
N ARG A 532 -24.40 6.82 14.22
CA ARG A 532 -24.65 6.62 15.66
C ARG A 532 -24.91 7.93 16.41
N GLY A 533 -24.61 9.07 15.80
CA GLY A 533 -24.73 10.39 16.41
C GLY A 533 -23.72 10.58 17.54
N LEU A 534 -22.48 10.12 17.34
CA LEU A 534 -21.36 10.27 18.28
C LEU A 534 -20.81 11.70 18.22
N THR A 535 -20.12 12.10 19.28
CA THR A 535 -19.44 13.40 19.30
C THR A 535 -18.07 13.28 18.65
N TRP A 536 -17.70 14.31 17.89
CA TRP A 536 -16.35 14.45 17.35
C TRP A 536 -15.50 15.29 18.32
N ASP A 537 -14.61 14.61 19.04
CA ASP A 537 -13.73 15.11 20.11
C ASP A 537 -12.29 14.58 19.94
N PHE A 538 -11.82 14.53 18.69
CA PHE A 538 -10.50 14.00 18.31
C PHE A 538 -9.56 15.07 17.72
N SER A 539 -9.58 16.28 18.28
CA SER A 539 -8.87 17.43 17.72
C SER A 539 -7.35 17.25 17.67
N SER A 540 -6.76 16.76 18.77
CA SER A 540 -5.31 16.65 18.93
C SER A 540 -4.73 15.51 18.07
N GLU A 541 -5.47 14.41 17.94
CA GLU A 541 -5.13 13.25 17.12
C GLU A 541 -5.08 13.60 15.63
N VAL A 542 -6.12 14.30 15.18
CA VAL A 542 -6.23 14.75 13.79
C VAL A 542 -5.11 15.73 13.45
N LEU A 543 -4.79 16.65 14.37
CA LEU A 543 -3.68 17.60 14.19
C LEU A 543 -2.34 16.87 13.94
N VAL A 544 -2.08 15.80 14.67
CA VAL A 544 -0.86 15.00 14.48
C VAL A 544 -0.82 14.34 13.10
N ILE A 545 -1.93 13.76 12.65
CA ILE A 545 -2.04 13.21 11.29
C ILE A 545 -1.73 14.30 10.26
N LEU A 546 -2.35 15.48 10.40
CA LEU A 546 -2.13 16.62 9.50
C LEU A 546 -0.66 17.02 9.45
N ILE A 547 0.00 17.19 10.59
CA ILE A 547 1.41 17.61 10.66
C ILE A 547 2.30 16.57 9.99
N VAL A 548 2.17 15.29 10.37
CA VAL A 548 3.05 14.23 9.86
C VAL A 548 2.85 14.03 8.37
N CYS A 549 1.60 13.93 7.89
CA CYS A 549 1.32 13.75 6.48
C CYS A 549 1.73 14.96 5.62
N LEU A 550 1.55 16.19 6.10
CA LEU A 550 1.97 17.38 5.35
C LEU A 550 3.49 17.55 5.33
N VAL A 551 4.19 17.31 6.46
CA VAL A 551 5.65 17.40 6.52
C VAL A 551 6.29 16.32 5.65
N MET A 552 5.92 15.05 5.84
CA MET A 552 6.47 13.95 5.06
C MET A 552 6.02 14.00 3.61
N GLY A 553 4.76 14.36 3.36
CA GLY A 553 4.20 14.54 2.02
C GLY A 553 4.92 15.64 1.25
N ALA A 554 5.12 16.82 1.85
CA ALA A 554 5.88 17.90 1.21
C ALA A 554 7.34 17.50 0.98
N PHE A 555 7.97 16.85 1.96
CA PHE A 555 9.36 16.39 1.84
C PHE A 555 9.56 15.42 0.66
N ALA A 556 8.67 14.43 0.52
CA ALA A 556 8.73 13.44 -0.55
C ALA A 556 8.15 13.93 -1.90
N SER A 557 7.31 14.96 -1.91
CA SER A 557 6.69 15.51 -3.14
C SER A 557 7.66 16.23 -4.08
N PHE A 558 8.77 16.73 -3.52
CA PHE A 558 9.76 17.54 -4.25
C PHE A 558 11.15 16.90 -4.32
N ARG A 559 11.31 15.69 -3.77
CA ARG A 559 12.60 14.98 -3.74
C ARG A 559 12.42 13.53 -4.14
N THR A 560 13.29 13.09 -5.03
CA THR A 560 13.45 11.69 -5.45
C THR A 560 14.64 11.01 -4.76
N ASN A 561 15.48 11.77 -4.07
CA ASN A 561 16.67 11.26 -3.37
C ASN A 561 16.53 11.52 -1.87
N PHE A 562 16.68 10.46 -1.08
CA PHE A 562 16.58 10.45 0.38
C PHE A 562 17.93 10.05 0.99
N PRO A 563 18.80 11.01 1.30
CA PRO A 563 20.06 10.73 1.99
C PRO A 563 19.81 10.17 3.40
N LEU A 564 20.74 9.40 3.93
CA LEU A 564 20.56 8.68 5.20
C LEU A 564 20.13 9.57 6.38
N TRP A 565 20.58 10.82 6.47
CA TRP A 565 20.16 11.75 7.55
C TRP A 565 18.65 12.00 7.62
N THR A 566 17.91 11.77 6.53
CA THR A 566 16.46 11.99 6.51
C THR A 566 15.71 11.00 7.40
N CYS A 567 16.28 9.81 7.68
CA CYS A 567 15.69 8.88 8.64
C CYS A 567 15.65 9.46 10.05
N SER A 568 16.59 10.34 10.41
CA SER A 568 16.59 11.01 11.72
C SER A 568 15.40 11.95 11.88
N ILE A 569 14.97 12.65 10.82
CA ILE A 569 13.74 13.46 10.84
C ILE A 569 12.54 12.55 11.05
N ALA A 570 12.44 11.47 10.26
CA ALA A 570 11.32 10.55 10.32
C ALA A 570 11.20 9.92 11.73
N TYR A 571 12.30 9.41 12.29
CA TYR A 571 12.30 8.84 13.63
C TYR A 571 12.03 9.86 14.74
N ALA A 572 12.41 11.13 14.58
CA ALA A 572 12.11 12.18 15.55
C ALA A 572 10.62 12.58 15.54
N LEU A 573 9.95 12.49 14.38
CA LEU A 573 8.53 12.82 14.25
C LEU A 573 7.60 11.88 15.03
N TYR A 574 7.96 10.60 15.21
CA TYR A 574 7.13 9.65 15.96
C TYR A 574 6.97 10.02 17.46
N PRO A 575 8.05 10.14 18.27
CA PRO A 575 7.93 10.56 19.67
C PRO A 575 7.47 12.02 19.79
N PHE A 576 7.78 12.89 18.82
CA PHE A 576 7.23 14.23 18.77
C PHE A 576 5.70 14.22 18.66
N SER A 577 5.14 13.35 17.83
CA SER A 577 3.70 13.18 17.66
C SER A 577 3.02 12.77 18.98
N LEU A 578 3.56 11.76 19.67
CA LEU A 578 3.06 11.32 20.97
C LEU A 578 3.14 12.43 22.03
N ALA A 579 4.27 13.14 22.09
CA ALA A 579 4.45 14.26 23.02
C ALA A 579 3.48 15.42 22.71
N LEU A 580 3.21 15.68 21.43
CA LEU A 580 2.27 16.72 21.01
C LEU A 580 0.84 16.39 21.46
N VAL A 581 0.35 15.17 21.22
CA VAL A 581 -0.98 14.76 21.71
C VAL A 581 -1.05 14.85 23.23
N TYR A 582 -0.04 14.32 23.93
CA TYR A 582 0.02 14.39 25.39
C TYR A 582 -0.05 15.82 25.91
N VAL A 583 0.67 16.76 25.30
CA VAL A 583 0.63 18.16 25.72
C VAL A 583 -0.73 18.80 25.41
N LEU A 584 -1.29 18.56 24.23
CA LEU A 584 -2.57 19.15 23.83
C LEU A 584 -3.75 18.64 24.66
N ASP A 585 -3.81 17.34 24.93
CA ASP A 585 -4.87 16.76 25.74
C ASP A 585 -4.75 17.15 27.21
N TYR A 586 -3.58 16.93 27.82
CA TYR A 586 -3.43 17.08 29.28
C TYR A 586 -3.27 18.53 29.73
N PHE A 587 -2.65 19.41 28.93
CA PHE A 587 -2.43 20.80 29.33
C PHE A 587 -3.42 21.78 28.70
N PHE A 588 -3.87 21.54 27.48
CA PHE A 588 -4.76 22.45 26.76
C PHE A 588 -6.21 21.96 26.67
N GLY A 589 -6.50 20.71 27.05
CA GLY A 589 -7.84 20.14 26.99
C GLY A 589 -8.40 20.10 25.57
N TRP A 590 -7.54 19.90 24.57
CA TRP A 590 -7.89 19.84 23.15
C TRP A 590 -8.42 18.45 22.76
N SER A 591 -9.58 18.08 23.30
CA SER A 591 -10.41 16.95 22.82
C SER A 591 -11.46 17.45 21.83
#